data_AF-A0A815CPN9-F1
#
_entry.id   AF-A0A815CPN9-F1
#
_cell.length_a   1.000
_cell.length_b   1.000
_cell.length_c   1.000
_cell.angle_alpha   90.00
_cell.angle_beta   90.00
_cell.angle_gamma   90.00
#
_symmetry.space_group_name_H-M   'P 1'
#
loop_
_entity.id
_entity.type
_entity.pdbx_description
1 polymer ?
#
loop_
_entity_poly.entity_id
_entity_poly.type
_entity_poly.pdbx_seq_one_letter_code
_entity_poly.pdbx_strand_id
1 'polypeptide(L)'
;MDLRLSNKTDLQFEAQQIKWYAMMFIRCFCLIMIPFGTIGHLLSIFIFTRRTLRTNPCVMYLFAATVSGLLSSCFILPMRLIQAGYIDIDPAVHSLI
;
A
#
# COMPACT_ATOMS: atom_id res chain seq x y z
N MET A 1 -5.68 37.51 -21.75
CA MET A 1 -5.23 36.10 -21.93
C MET A 1 -4.83 35.48 -20.59
N ASP A 2 -4.56 36.30 -19.58
CA ASP A 2 -4.10 35.94 -18.23
C ASP A 2 -5.12 35.23 -17.34
N LEU A 3 -6.42 35.52 -17.49
CA LEU A 3 -7.48 34.93 -16.67
C LEU A 3 -7.60 33.39 -16.83
N ARG A 4 -7.29 32.87 -18.03
CA ARG A 4 -7.22 31.42 -18.27
C ARG A 4 -5.96 30.79 -17.70
N LEU A 5 -4.87 31.55 -17.60
CA LEU A 5 -3.61 31.07 -17.05
C LEU A 5 -3.71 30.95 -15.53
N SER A 6 -4.26 31.98 -14.87
CA SER A 6 -4.51 31.98 -13.41
C SER A 6 -5.41 30.82 -13.00
N ASN A 7 -6.55 30.63 -13.69
CA ASN A 7 -7.46 29.53 -13.37
C ASN A 7 -6.77 28.15 -13.51
N LYS A 8 -5.95 27.98 -14.55
CA LYS A 8 -5.21 26.72 -14.75
C LYS A 8 -4.17 26.48 -13.66
N THR A 9 -3.48 27.51 -13.17
CA THR A 9 -2.51 27.37 -12.08
C THR A 9 -3.19 27.06 -10.75
N ASP A 10 -4.34 27.67 -10.48
CA ASP A 10 -5.13 27.41 -9.26
C ASP A 10 -5.64 25.96 -9.25
N LEU A 11 -6.14 25.46 -10.40
CA LEU A 11 -6.60 24.08 -10.52
C LEU A 11 -5.46 23.06 -10.34
N GLN A 12 -4.26 23.37 -10.83
CA GLN A 12 -3.07 22.52 -10.67
C GLN A 12 -2.60 22.50 -9.21
N PHE A 13 -2.69 23.62 -8.51
CA PHE A 13 -2.33 23.73 -7.10
C PHE A 13 -3.26 22.89 -6.22
N GLU A 14 -4.58 23.02 -6.39
CA GLU A 14 -5.59 22.22 -5.69
C GLU A 14 -5.39 20.71 -5.95
N ALA A 15 -5.15 20.34 -7.22
CA ALA A 15 -4.90 18.94 -7.59
C ALA A 15 -3.61 18.39 -6.94
N GLN A 16 -2.57 19.22 -6.81
CA GLN A 16 -1.32 18.82 -6.17
C GLN A 16 -1.49 18.63 -4.66
N GLN A 17 -2.26 19.50 -4.00
CA GLN A 17 -2.58 19.34 -2.58
C GLN A 17 -3.35 18.05 -2.31
N ILE A 18 -4.39 17.76 -3.10
CA ILE A 18 -5.18 16.52 -2.95
C ILE A 18 -4.30 15.29 -3.12
N LYS A 19 -3.40 15.29 -4.11
CA LYS A 19 -2.43 14.19 -4.32
C LYS A 19 -1.53 14.00 -3.10
N TRP A 20 -1.01 15.09 -2.54
CA TRP A 20 -0.13 15.03 -1.37
C TRP A 20 -0.83 14.45 -0.14
N TYR A 21 -2.05 14.91 0.15
CA TYR A 21 -2.86 14.36 1.25
C TYR A 21 -3.20 12.88 1.04
N ALA A 22 -3.59 12.50 -0.18
CA ALA A 22 -3.89 11.11 -0.51
C ALA A 22 -2.65 10.20 -0.32
N MET A 23 -1.47 10.63 -0.77
CA MET A 23 -0.23 9.88 -0.59
C MET A 23 0.14 9.75 0.89
N MET A 24 0.02 10.82 1.68
CA MET A 24 0.30 10.78 3.12
C MET A 24 -0.65 9.82 3.84
N PHE A 25 -1.94 9.83 3.51
CA PHE A 25 -2.92 8.90 4.06
C PHE A 25 -2.59 7.44 3.74
N ILE A 26 -2.26 7.14 2.48
CA ILE A 26 -1.88 5.79 2.03
C ILE A 26 -0.65 5.30 2.79
N ARG A 27 0.36 6.15 3.00
CA ARG A 27 1.57 5.79 3.76
C ARG A 27 1.24 5.39 5.19
N CYS A 28 0.50 6.22 5.91
CA CYS A 28 0.08 5.93 7.29
C CYS A 28 -0.75 4.64 7.36
N PHE A 29 -1.69 4.47 6.41
CA PHE A 29 -2.52 3.27 6.34
C PHE A 29 -1.69 2.01 6.09
N CYS A 30 -0.74 2.04 5.14
CA CYS A 30 0.17 0.93 4.87
C CYS A 30 1.03 0.57 6.09
N LEU A 31 1.58 1.56 6.80
CA LEU A 31 2.40 1.34 8.00
C LEU A 31 1.61 0.64 9.12
N ILE A 32 0.30 0.83 9.21
CA ILE A 32 -0.57 0.15 10.17
C ILE A 32 -0.97 -1.24 9.66
N MET A 33 -1.29 -1.36 8.37
CA MET A 33 -1.75 -2.62 7.77
C MET A 33 -0.66 -3.69 7.68
N ILE A 34 0.61 -3.30 7.48
CA ILE A 34 1.73 -4.26 7.43
C ILE A 34 1.85 -5.08 8.72
N PRO A 35 2.02 -4.49 9.92
CA PRO A 35 2.14 -5.26 11.16
C PRO A 35 0.83 -6.00 11.50
N PHE A 36 -0.33 -5.37 11.30
CA PHE A 36 -1.61 -6.02 11.65
C PHE A 36 -1.94 -7.18 10.71
N GLY A 37 -1.73 -7.01 9.41
CA GLY A 37 -1.92 -8.03 8.39
C GLY A 37 -0.93 -9.19 8.54
N THR A 38 0.35 -8.91 8.81
CA THR A 38 1.34 -9.98 9.05
C THR A 38 1.00 -10.80 10.29
N ILE A 39 0.66 -10.17 11.42
CA ILE A 39 0.24 -10.89 12.64
C ILE A 39 -1.02 -11.73 12.38
N GLY A 40 -2.04 -11.16 11.72
CA GLY A 40 -3.28 -11.85 11.39
C GLY A 40 -3.02 -13.09 10.53
N HIS A 41 -2.23 -12.96 9.47
CA HIS A 41 -1.88 -14.08 8.60
C HIS A 41 -1.03 -15.13 9.31
N LEU A 42 -0.08 -14.74 10.18
CA LEU A 42 0.72 -15.69 10.97
C LEU A 42 -0.15 -16.50 11.94
N LEU A 43 -1.10 -15.86 12.61
CA LEU A 43 -2.07 -16.55 13.47
C LEU A 43 -2.93 -17.53 12.68
N SER A 44 -3.44 -17.13 11.52
CA SER A 44 -4.20 -18.01 10.63
C SER A 44 -3.37 -19.21 10.15
N ILE A 45 -2.10 -19.00 9.78
CA ILE A 45 -1.16 -20.09 9.43
C ILE A 45 -0.99 -21.05 10.61
N PHE A 46 -0.80 -20.54 11.83
CA PHE A 46 -0.65 -21.37 13.02
C PHE A 46 -1.89 -22.24 13.28
N ILE A 47 -3.09 -21.68 13.11
CA ILE A 47 -4.36 -22.40 13.27
C ILE A 47 -4.49 -23.48 12.19
N PHE A 48 -4.31 -23.14 10.92
CA PHE A 48 -4.47 -24.08 9.80
C PHE A 48 -3.38 -25.14 9.71
N THR A 49 -2.22 -24.94 10.36
CA THR A 49 -1.14 -25.93 10.43
C THR A 49 -1.51 -27.12 11.34
N ARG A 50 -2.53 -26.99 12.21
CA ARG A 50 -2.95 -28.10 13.10
C ARG A 50 -3.41 -29.31 12.29
N ARG A 51 -2.87 -30.48 12.63
CA ARG A 51 -3.08 -31.76 11.93
C ARG A 51 -4.55 -32.14 11.76
N THR A 52 -5.41 -31.73 12.69
CA THR A 52 -6.86 -31.99 12.69
C THR A 52 -7.63 -31.28 11.59
N LEU A 53 -7.11 -30.17 11.05
CA LEU A 53 -7.80 -29.36 10.04
C LEU A 53 -7.32 -29.65 8.61
N ARG A 54 -6.16 -30.30 8.47
CA ARG A 54 -5.51 -30.56 7.18
C ARG A 54 -6.18 -31.65 6.34
N THR A 55 -7.16 -32.35 6.91
CA THR A 55 -7.99 -33.35 6.22
C THR A 55 -9.11 -32.72 5.40
N ASN A 56 -9.42 -31.44 5.62
CA ASN A 56 -10.46 -30.73 4.87
C ASN A 56 -9.83 -29.93 3.71
N PRO A 57 -10.20 -30.19 2.44
CA PRO A 57 -9.64 -29.49 1.29
C PRO A 57 -9.94 -27.98 1.30
N CYS A 58 -11.07 -27.55 1.88
CA CYS A 58 -11.41 -26.13 2.03
C CYS A 58 -10.38 -25.39 2.90
N VAL A 59 -9.90 -26.03 3.97
CA VAL A 59 -8.88 -25.46 4.84
C VAL A 59 -7.55 -25.30 4.12
N MET A 60 -7.22 -26.20 3.19
CA MET A 60 -6.01 -26.05 2.37
C MET A 60 -6.10 -24.84 1.42
N TYR A 61 -7.26 -24.58 0.82
CA TYR A 61 -7.46 -23.37 0.00
C TYR A 61 -7.36 -22.09 0.84
N LEU A 62 -7.96 -22.08 2.03
CA LEU A 62 -7.86 -20.95 2.97
C LEU A 62 -6.42 -20.75 3.45
N PHE A 63 -5.67 -21.83 3.66
CA PHE A 63 -4.25 -21.77 4.00
C PHE A 63 -3.42 -21.15 2.86
N ALA A 64 -3.62 -21.60 1.62
CA ALA A 64 -2.96 -21.02 0.45
C ALA A 64 -3.29 -19.53 0.28
N ALA A 65 -4.56 -19.15 0.45
CA ALA A 65 -4.97 -17.74 0.43
C ALA A 65 -4.30 -16.93 1.55
N THR A 66 -4.16 -17.49 2.74
CA THR A 66 -3.47 -16.86 3.88
C THR A 66 -1.99 -16.66 3.60
N VAL A 67 -1.31 -17.66 3.02
CA VAL A 67 0.10 -17.55 2.62
C VAL A 67 0.28 -16.48 1.52
N SER A 68 -0.63 -16.45 0.54
CA SER A 68 -0.63 -15.39 -0.48
C SER A 68 -0.85 -14.01 0.12
N GLY A 69 -1.76 -13.87 1.11
CA GLY A 69 -1.99 -12.63 1.83
C GLY A 69 -0.78 -12.18 2.65
N LEU A 70 -0.07 -13.12 3.26
CA LEU A 70 1.18 -12.85 3.97
C LEU A 70 2.26 -12.34 3.01
N LEU A 71 2.43 -12.97 1.84
CA LEU A 71 3.37 -12.52 0.82
C LEU A 71 3.02 -11.11 0.32
N SER A 72 1.75 -10.82 0.06
CA SER A 72 1.29 -9.49 -0.32
C SER A 72 1.59 -8.44 0.76
N SER A 73 1.38 -8.80 2.03
CA SER A 73 1.63 -7.91 3.17
C SER A 73 3.12 -7.67 3.42
N CYS A 74 3.98 -8.69 3.21
CA CYS A 74 5.42 -8.59 3.43
C CYS A 74 6.19 -7.98 2.25
N PHE A 75 5.75 -8.19 1.01
CA PHE A 75 6.51 -7.78 -0.16
C PHE A 75 5.81 -6.70 -0.98
N ILE A 76 4.54 -6.90 -1.33
CA ILE A 76 3.84 -5.99 -2.24
C ILE A 76 3.58 -4.65 -1.55
N LEU A 77 3.02 -4.65 -0.34
CA LEU A 77 2.71 -3.43 0.41
C LEU A 77 3.96 -2.57 0.69
N PRO A 78 5.08 -3.13 1.21
CA PRO A 78 6.32 -2.38 1.38
C PRO A 78 6.93 -1.91 0.06
N MET A 79 6.90 -2.73 -1.00
CA MET A 79 7.42 -2.34 -2.31
C MET A 79 6.64 -1.15 -2.88
N ARG A 80 5.30 -1.14 -2.75
CA ARG A 80 4.46 0.01 -3.14
C ARG A 80 4.76 1.24 -2.30
N LEU A 81 5.01 1.06 -1.00
CA LEU A 81 5.38 2.16 -0.11
C LEU A 81 6.74 2.77 -0.48
N ILE A 82 7.75 1.95 -0.78
CA ILE A 82 9.07 2.39 -1.23
C ILE A 82 8.97 3.08 -2.58
N GLN A 83 8.21 2.52 -3.54
CA GLN A 83 7.99 3.14 -4.84
C GLN A 83 7.30 4.51 -4.70
N ALA A 84 6.29 4.61 -3.84
CA ALA A 84 5.63 5.88 -3.55
C ALA A 84 6.53 6.86 -2.77
N GLY A 85 7.45 6.36 -1.94
CA GLY A 85 8.46 7.15 -1.23
C GLY A 85 9.54 7.71 -2.14
N TYR A 86 10.02 6.90 -3.09
CA TYR A 86 11.08 7.27 -4.03
C TYR A 86 10.63 8.34 -5.05
N ILE A 87 9.34 8.33 -5.42
CA ILE A 87 8.75 9.33 -6.33
C ILE A 87 8.65 10.73 -5.68
N ASP A 88 8.63 10.82 -4.34
CA ASP A 88 8.53 12.09 -3.60
C ASP A 88 9.89 12.70 -3.20
N ILE A 89 11.01 11.98 -3.39
CA ILE A 89 12.34 12.48 -2.97
C ILE A 89 12.85 13.62 -3.87
N ASP A 90 12.22 13.92 -5.02
CA ASP A 90 12.70 15.05 -5.82
C ASP A 90 11.69 15.77 -6.72
N PRO A 91 10.93 16.75 -6.18
CA PRO A 91 10.36 17.80 -7.01
C PRO A 91 11.39 18.87 -7.45
N ALA A 92 12.60 18.89 -6.89
CA ALA A 92 13.62 19.92 -7.15
C ALA A 92 14.55 19.59 -8.33
N VAL A 93 14.80 18.31 -8.61
CA VAL A 93 15.62 17.85 -9.75
C VAL A 93 14.88 17.95 -11.08
N HIS A 94 13.55 17.93 -11.09
CA HIS A 94 12.76 18.19 -12.31
C HIS A 94 12.67 19.66 -12.70
N SER A 95 13.17 20.60 -11.87
CA SER A 95 13.29 22.02 -12.23
C SER A 95 14.68 22.43 -12.72
N LEU A 96 15.59 21.46 -12.90
CA LEU A 96 17.01 21.70 -13.26
C LEU A 96 17.43 21.03 -14.59
N ILE A 97 16.47 20.50 -15.36
CA ILE A 97 16.62 20.05 -16.76
C ILE A 97 15.50 20.70 -17.57
#